data_AF-A0A2K2FJT0-F1
#
_entry.id   AF-A0A2K2FJT0-F1
#
_cell.length_a   1.000
_cell.length_b   1.000
_cell.length_c   1.000
_cell.angle_alpha   90.00
_cell.angle_beta   90.00
_cell.angle_gamma   90.00
#
_symmetry.space_group_name_H-M   'P 1'
#
loop_
_entity.id
_entity.type
_entity.pdbx_description
1 polymer ?
#
loop_
_entity_poly.entity_id
_entity_poly.type
_entity_poly.pdbx_seq_one_letter_code
_entity_poly.pdbx_strand_id
1 'polypeptide(L)'
;MTDCERISDSLIDYINRRLTQEQNGEIVSHLAVCHSCRKEAADLIRFKKLEQERMADVPQEIVDTAFLRIPKDDKFLDDIIDFRPYHVVFNLIRYSLTAVNQTIQLAQQAI
;
A
#
# COMPACT_ATOMS: atom_id res chain seq x y z
N MET A 1 22.00 21.46 6.18
CA MET A 1 20.68 21.04 6.69
C MET A 1 20.40 21.86 7.93
N THR A 2 19.25 22.51 7.99
CA THR A 2 18.84 23.24 9.21
C THR A 2 18.52 22.23 10.33
N ASP A 3 18.72 22.59 11.60
CA ASP A 3 18.39 21.70 12.72
C ASP A 3 16.94 21.20 12.65
N CYS A 4 16.02 22.02 12.13
CA CYS A 4 14.62 21.66 11.94
C CYS A 4 14.41 20.52 10.93
N GLU A 5 15.18 20.46 9.83
CA GLU A 5 15.09 19.38 8.84
C GLU A 5 15.44 18.03 9.47
N ARG A 6 16.58 17.98 10.19
CA ARG A 6 17.02 16.77 10.88
C ARG A 6 16.00 16.29 11.91
N ILE A 7 15.40 17.23 12.64
CA ILE A 7 14.38 16.92 13.65
C ILE A 7 13.13 16.38 12.96
N SER A 8 12.65 17.05 11.90
CA SER A 8 11.50 16.64 11.08
C SER A 8 11.66 15.20 10.58
N ASP A 9 12.82 14.85 10.01
CA ASP A 9 13.13 13.49 9.55
C ASP A 9 13.05 12.45 10.68
N SER A 10 13.37 12.85 11.92
CA SER A 10 13.42 11.96 13.09
C SER A 10 12.08 11.89 13.85
N LEU A 11 11.09 12.74 13.55
CA LEU A 11 9.85 12.83 14.33
C LEU A 11 9.01 11.55 14.28
N ILE A 12 9.00 10.84 13.14
CA ILE A 12 8.25 9.59 13.00
C ILE A 12 8.78 8.54 13.97
N ASP A 13 10.10 8.38 14.02
CA ASP A 13 10.74 7.41 14.92
C ASP A 13 10.63 7.83 16.38
N TYR A 14 10.69 9.13 16.66
CA TYR A 14 10.42 9.69 17.99
C TYR A 14 9.00 9.34 18.47
N ILE A 15 7.98 9.63 17.68
CA ILE A 15 6.56 9.35 18.00
C ILE A 15 6.30 7.85 18.14
N ASN A 16 7.05 7.02 17.42
CA ASN A 16 6.97 5.57 17.49
C ASN A 16 7.90 4.93 18.53
N ARG A 17 8.62 5.74 19.32
CA ARG A 17 9.55 5.28 20.37
C ARG A 17 10.64 4.33 19.86
N ARG A 18 11.16 4.60 18.66
CA ARG A 18 12.20 3.80 18.00
C ARG A 18 13.61 4.37 18.17
N LEU A 19 13.72 5.53 18.80
CA LEU A 19 15.00 6.23 19.00
C LEU A 19 15.67 5.86 20.31
N THR A 20 16.99 6.00 20.35
CA THR A 20 17.78 5.87 21.58
C THR A 20 17.45 6.97 22.59
N GLN A 21 17.85 6.79 23.85
CA GLN A 21 17.63 7.79 24.89
C GLN A 21 18.29 9.14 24.56
N GLU A 22 19.49 9.11 23.99
CA GLU A 22 20.24 10.31 23.58
C GLU A 22 19.49 11.08 22.49
N GLN A 23 19.08 10.39 21.43
CA GLN A 23 18.29 10.96 20.33
C GLN A 23 16.96 11.54 20.81
N ASN A 24 16.29 10.85 21.73
CA ASN A 24 15.07 11.37 22.35
C ASN A 24 15.34 12.68 23.12
N GLY A 25 16.45 12.76 23.86
CA GLY A 25 16.85 13.95 24.60
C GLY A 25 17.09 15.16 23.68
N GLU A 26 17.77 14.95 22.55
CA GLU A 26 17.98 15.99 21.54
C GLU A 26 16.66 16.52 20.97
N ILE A 27 15.76 15.61 20.59
CA ILE A 27 14.47 15.99 20.00
C ILE A 27 13.62 16.74 21.02
N VAL A 28 13.53 16.26 22.26
CA VAL A 28 12.79 16.94 23.33
C VAL A 28 13.33 18.35 23.56
N SER A 29 14.66 18.49 23.59
CA SER A 29 15.31 19.79 23.78
C SER A 29 14.97 20.76 22.65
N HIS A 30 14.96 20.27 21.40
CA HIS A 30 14.56 21.09 20.25
C HIS A 30 13.08 21.47 20.28
N LEU A 31 12.18 20.52 20.56
CA LEU A 31 10.73 20.75 20.64
C LEU A 31 10.34 21.73 21.76
N ALA A 32 11.15 21.83 22.81
CA ALA A 32 10.97 22.80 23.89
C ALA A 32 11.08 24.25 23.40
N VAL A 33 11.93 24.51 22.39
CA VAL A 33 12.22 25.87 21.90
C VAL A 33 11.68 26.16 20.50
N CYS A 34 11.44 25.13 19.68
CA CYS A 34 10.99 25.30 18.30
C CYS A 34 9.47 25.10 18.16
N HIS A 35 8.75 26.19 17.87
CA HIS A 35 7.31 26.14 17.65
C HIS A 35 6.93 25.34 16.39
N SER A 36 7.70 25.47 15.30
CA SER A 36 7.40 24.81 14.03
C SER A 36 7.44 23.29 14.16
N CYS A 37 8.54 22.74 14.67
CA CYS A 37 8.67 21.29 14.86
C CYS A 37 7.69 20.75 15.90
N ARG A 38 7.29 21.55 16.91
CA ARG A 38 6.24 21.17 17.85
C ARG A 38 4.88 21.03 17.18
N LYS A 39 4.53 21.94 16.27
CA LYS A 39 3.30 21.87 15.49
C LYS A 39 3.29 20.63 14.60
N GLU A 40 4.38 20.37 13.89
CA GLU A 40 4.55 19.18 13.07
C GLU A 40 4.40 17.88 13.87
N ALA A 41 5.08 17.78 15.02
CA ALA A 41 4.95 16.64 15.91
C ALA A 41 3.50 16.43 16.38
N ALA A 42 2.77 17.51 16.70
CA ALA A 42 1.36 17.43 17.08
C ALA A 42 0.46 16.92 15.93
N ASP A 43 0.71 17.37 14.70
CA ASP A 43 -0.01 16.90 13.51
C ASP A 43 0.25 15.40 13.27
N LEU A 44 1.51 14.96 13.36
CA LEU A 44 1.88 13.55 13.23
C LEU A 44 1.25 12.67 14.32
N ILE A 45 1.22 13.13 15.57
CA ILE A 45 0.53 12.44 16.67
C ILE A 45 -0.98 12.31 16.38
N ARG A 46 -1.60 13.37 15.84
CA ARG A 46 -3.01 13.35 15.47
C ARG A 46 -3.29 12.35 14.36
N PHE A 47 -2.42 12.27 13.34
CA PHE A 47 -2.56 11.28 12.27
C PHE A 47 -2.44 9.85 12.79
N LYS A 48 -1.45 9.58 13.66
CA LYS A 48 -1.31 8.27 14.31
C LYS A 48 -2.57 7.88 15.08
N LYS A 49 -3.17 8.82 15.83
CA LYS A 49 -4.40 8.56 16.57
C LYS A 49 -5.58 8.23 15.64
N LEU A 50 -5.75 9.00 14.55
CA LEU A 50 -6.80 8.75 13.56
C LEU A 50 -6.64 7.40 12.86
N GLU A 51 -5.40 7.01 12.56
CA GLU A 51 -5.11 5.70 11.98
C GLU A 51 -5.47 4.58 12.95
N GLN A 52 -5.06 4.68 14.22
CA GLN A 52 -5.42 3.72 15.26
C GLN A 52 -6.94 3.60 15.49
N GLU A 53 -7.67 4.72 15.44
CA GLU A 53 -9.13 4.72 15.56
C GLU A 53 -9.82 4.10 14.35
N ARG A 54 -9.27 4.28 13.14
CA ARG A 54 -9.81 3.70 11.89
C ARG A 54 -9.42 2.25 11.68
N MET A 55 -8.27 1.84 12.20
CA MET A 55 -7.76 0.47 12.17
C MET A 55 -8.16 -0.32 13.41
N ALA A 56 -9.19 0.13 14.14
CA ALA A 56 -9.85 -0.71 15.13
C ALA A 56 -10.16 -2.08 14.50
N ASP A 57 -9.82 -3.15 15.23
CA ASP A 57 -9.93 -4.51 14.73
C ASP A 57 -11.28 -4.73 14.07
N VAL A 58 -11.26 -5.20 12.82
CA VAL A 58 -12.47 -5.60 12.13
C VAL A 58 -13.12 -6.69 12.99
N PRO A 59 -14.38 -6.52 13.42
CA PRO A 59 -15.05 -7.53 14.22
C PRO A 59 -14.90 -8.91 13.58
N GLN A 60 -14.51 -9.91 14.38
CA GLN A 60 -14.19 -11.25 13.86
C GLN A 60 -15.33 -11.81 13.00
N GLU A 61 -16.57 -11.53 13.36
CA GLU A 61 -17.76 -11.88 12.59
C GLU A 61 -17.75 -11.32 11.16
N ILE A 62 -17.24 -10.11 10.94
CA ILE A 62 -17.11 -9.53 9.59
C ILE A 62 -16.00 -10.25 8.82
N VAL A 63 -14.87 -10.58 9.45
CA VAL A 63 -13.79 -11.35 8.82
C VAL A 63 -14.29 -12.72 8.38
N ASP A 64 -15.01 -13.40 9.26
CA ASP A 64 -15.53 -14.75 9.04
C ASP A 64 -16.62 -14.78 7.96
N THR A 65 -17.38 -13.69 7.80
CA THR A 65 -18.54 -13.64 6.89
C THR A 65 -18.31 -12.83 5.61
N ALA A 66 -17.18 -12.14 5.46
CA ALA A 66 -16.89 -11.26 4.32
C ALA A 66 -17.07 -11.98 2.97
N PHE A 67 -16.57 -13.21 2.86
CA PHE A 67 -16.62 -14.00 1.63
C PHE A 67 -17.99 -14.60 1.34
N LEU A 68 -18.91 -14.65 2.31
CA LEU A 68 -20.27 -15.14 2.10
C LEU A 68 -21.11 -14.16 1.27
N ARG A 69 -20.73 -12.88 1.22
CA ARG A 69 -21.41 -11.85 0.44
C ARG A 69 -20.92 -11.74 -1.00
N ILE A 70 -19.89 -12.50 -1.38
CA ILE A 70 -19.41 -12.54 -2.75
C ILE A 70 -20.45 -13.30 -3.59
N PRO A 71 -21.01 -12.66 -4.64
CA PRO A 71 -21.90 -13.34 -5.58
C PRO A 71 -21.21 -14.60 -6.13
N LYS A 72 -21.87 -15.74 -6.04
CA LYS A 72 -21.36 -17.04 -6.52
C LYS A 72 -21.75 -17.32 -7.97
N ASP A 73 -22.22 -16.31 -8.69
CA ASP A 73 -22.55 -16.42 -10.10
C ASP A 73 -21.28 -16.41 -10.95
N ASP A 74 -21.24 -17.30 -11.95
CA ASP A 74 -20.08 -17.46 -12.84
C ASP A 74 -19.69 -16.16 -13.57
N LYS A 75 -20.62 -15.20 -13.66
CA LYS A 75 -20.41 -13.87 -14.25
C LYS A 75 -19.52 -12.96 -13.41
N PHE A 76 -19.35 -13.22 -12.13
CA PHE A 76 -18.53 -12.40 -11.23
C PHE A 76 -17.04 -12.44 -11.62
N LEU A 77 -16.55 -13.58 -12.12
CA LEU A 77 -15.18 -13.70 -12.63
C LEU A 77 -15.01 -12.90 -13.93
N ASP A 78 -15.99 -12.97 -14.83
CA ASP A 78 -15.99 -12.21 -16.09
C ASP A 78 -16.00 -10.70 -15.81
N ASP A 79 -16.83 -10.24 -14.85
CA ASP A 79 -16.91 -8.83 -14.46
C ASP A 79 -15.62 -8.32 -13.77
N ILE A 80 -14.94 -9.15 -12.97
CA ILE A 80 -13.63 -8.79 -12.37
C ILE A 80 -12.55 -8.69 -13.43
N ILE A 81 -12.57 -9.58 -14.42
CA ILE A 81 -11.61 -9.59 -15.54
C ILE A 81 -11.79 -8.33 -16.40
N ASP A 82 -13.02 -7.87 -16.60
CA ASP A 82 -13.33 -6.64 -17.35
C ASP A 82 -12.94 -5.35 -16.61
N PHE A 83 -12.86 -5.36 -15.27
CA PHE A 83 -12.63 -4.15 -14.47
C PHE A 83 -11.15 -3.69 -14.34
N ARG A 84 -10.17 -4.22 -15.10
CA ARG A 84 -8.77 -3.75 -15.02
C ARG A 84 -7.99 -3.63 -16.35
N PRO A 85 -7.02 -2.69 -16.42
CA PRO A 85 -6.14 -2.45 -17.59
C PRO A 85 -5.22 -3.63 -17.97
N TYR A 86 -5.19 -4.70 -17.17
CA TYR A 86 -4.37 -5.88 -17.43
C TYR A 86 -4.92 -6.78 -18.56
N HIS A 87 -6.19 -6.60 -18.96
CA HIS A 87 -6.78 -7.33 -20.09
C HIS A 87 -6.01 -7.10 -21.40
N VAL A 88 -5.39 -5.92 -21.57
CA VAL A 88 -4.53 -5.61 -22.72
C VAL A 88 -3.28 -6.48 -22.72
N VAL A 89 -2.64 -6.68 -21.56
CA VAL A 89 -1.41 -7.49 -21.42
C VAL A 89 -1.69 -8.96 -21.73
N PHE A 90 -2.78 -9.51 -21.18
CA PHE A 90 -3.18 -10.89 -21.47
C PHE A 90 -3.60 -11.09 -22.93
N ASN A 91 -4.29 -10.10 -23.54
CA ASN A 91 -4.60 -10.13 -24.96
C ASN A 91 -3.35 -10.10 -25.84
N LEU A 92 -2.34 -9.31 -25.47
CA LEU A 92 -1.07 -9.23 -26.20
C LEU A 92 -0.34 -10.57 -26.17
N ILE A 93 -0.23 -11.18 -24.98
CA ILE A 93 0.39 -12.51 -24.82
C ILE A 93 -0.36 -13.55 -25.66
N ARG A 94 -1.70 -13.57 -25.59
CA ARG A 94 -2.54 -14.50 -26.37
C ARG A 94 -2.35 -14.31 -27.89
N TYR A 95 -2.29 -13.06 -28.35
CA TYR A 95 -2.07 -12.75 -29.76
C TYR A 95 -0.69 -13.21 -30.23
N SER A 96 0.36 -12.94 -29.46
CA SER A 96 1.72 -13.39 -29.75
C SER A 96 1.81 -14.92 -29.83
N LEU A 97 1.16 -15.64 -28.92
CA LEU A 97 1.12 -17.10 -28.93
C LEU A 97 0.35 -17.67 -30.13
N THR A 98 -0.65 -16.94 -30.63
CA THR A 98 -1.44 -17.36 -31.81
C THR A 98 -0.57 -17.39 -33.07
N ALA A 99 0.25 -16.36 -33.29
CA ALA A 99 1.17 -16.30 -34.43
C ALA A 99 2.24 -17.41 -34.37
N VAL A 100 2.74 -17.71 -33.17
CA VAL A 100 3.68 -18.83 -32.96
C VAL A 100 3.00 -20.16 -33.29
N ASN A 101 1.77 -20.38 -32.81
CA ASN A 101 1.03 -21.60 -33.07
C ASN A 101 0.72 -21.80 -34.57
N GLN A 102 0.34 -20.74 -35.27
CA GLN A 102 0.11 -20.78 -36.73
C GLN A 102 1.41 -21.12 -37.49
N THR A 103 2.53 -20.52 -37.09
CA THR A 103 3.83 -20.83 -37.70
C THR A 103 4.24 -22.29 -37.46
N ILE A 104 3.99 -22.83 -36.27
CA ILE A 104 4.24 -24.24 -35.95
C ILE A 104 3.36 -25.15 -36.82
N GLN A 105 2.08 -24.85 -36.97
CA GLN A 105 1.17 -25.63 -37.82
C GLN A 105 1.58 -25.60 -39.29
N LEU A 106 2.00 -24.46 -39.81
CA LEU A 106 2.52 -24.34 -41.17
C LEU A 106 3.82 -25.13 -41.36
N ALA A 107 4.73 -25.08 -40.39
CA ALA A 107 5.96 -25.87 -40.42
C ALA A 107 5.68 -27.38 -40.37
N GLN A 108 4.68 -27.81 -39.61
CA GLN A 108 4.24 -29.22 -39.57
C GLN A 108 3.57 -29.69 -40.87
N GLN A 109 2.95 -28.79 -41.64
CA GLN A 109 2.36 -29.10 -42.93
C GLN A 109 3.38 -29.11 -44.08
N ALA A 110 4.56 -28.52 -43.87
CA ALA A 110 5.65 -28.45 -44.84
C ALA A 110 6.69 -29.58 -44.69
N ILE A 111 6.49 -30.49 -43.72
CA ILE A 111 7.24 -31.73 -43.48
C ILE A 111 6.38 -32.90 -43.93
#